data_AF-X1QYS5-F1
#
_entry.id   AF-X1QYS5-F1
#
_cell.length_a   1.000
_cell.length_b   1.000
_cell.length_c   1.000
_cell.angle_alpha   90.00
_cell.angle_beta   90.00
_cell.angle_gamma   90.00
#
_symmetry.space_group_name_H-M   'P 1'
#
loop_
_entity.id
_entity.type
_entity.pdbx_description
1 polymer ?
#
loop_
_entity_poly.entity_id
_entity_poly.type
_entity_poly.pdbx_seq_one_letter_code
_entity_poly.pdbx_strand_id
1 'polypeptide(L)'
;MFHISNSDDIKEGKITDVYFERTVRILKKKRLDKRVVVEVRTRTLPSPYQWAILGGLHEALCLLVGLEIDVWSMSDGTIFHPFEPVL
;
A
#
# COMPACT_ATOMS: atom_id res chain seq x y z
N MET A 1 -25.93 5.30 -13.52
CA MET A 1 -24.46 5.27 -13.73
C MET A 1 -23.82 5.63 -12.40
N PHE A 2 -22.88 4.82 -11.91
CA PHE A 2 -22.21 5.04 -10.62
C PHE A 2 -20.76 5.47 -10.84
N HIS A 3 -20.25 6.35 -9.98
CA HIS A 3 -18.85 6.79 -10.00
C HIS A 3 -18.01 5.85 -9.13
N ILE A 4 -17.78 4.63 -9.62
CA ILE A 4 -16.98 3.60 -8.95
C ILE A 4 -15.93 3.03 -9.91
N SER A 5 -14.83 2.54 -9.36
CA SER A 5 -13.81 1.80 -10.10
C SER A 5 -14.09 0.31 -10.05
N ASN A 6 -13.81 -0.42 -11.13
CA ASN A 6 -13.84 -1.87 -11.11
C ASN A 6 -12.49 -2.43 -10.59
N SER A 7 -12.45 -3.74 -10.33
CA SER A 7 -11.24 -4.43 -9.85
C SER A 7 -10.05 -4.30 -10.79
N ASP A 8 -10.29 -4.26 -12.10
CA ASP A 8 -9.24 -4.22 -13.12
C ASP A 8 -8.59 -2.84 -13.15
N ASP A 9 -9.38 -1.77 -13.01
CA ASP A 9 -8.87 -0.41 -12.89
C ASP A 9 -7.96 -0.25 -11.65
N ILE A 10 -8.29 -0.94 -10.56
CA ILE A 10 -7.46 -0.96 -9.34
C ILE A 10 -6.18 -1.76 -9.58
N LYS A 11 -6.27 -2.98 -10.14
CA LYS A 11 -5.11 -3.84 -10.42
C LYS A 11 -4.15 -3.24 -11.45
N GLU A 12 -4.66 -2.51 -12.43
CA GLU A 12 -3.86 -1.79 -13.43
C GLU A 12 -3.28 -0.48 -12.88
N GLY A 13 -3.59 -0.11 -11.64
CA GLY A 13 -3.08 1.09 -10.98
C GLY A 13 -3.67 2.39 -11.53
N LYS A 14 -4.82 2.36 -12.22
CA LYS A 14 -5.46 3.56 -12.80
C LYS A 14 -5.97 4.53 -11.75
N ILE A 15 -6.21 4.05 -10.52
CA ILE A 15 -6.76 4.82 -9.40
C ILE A 15 -5.65 5.34 -8.47
N THR A 16 -4.40 5.40 -8.97
CA THR A 16 -3.26 5.98 -8.25
C THR A 16 -3.17 7.49 -8.41
N ASP A 17 -2.50 8.16 -7.48
CA ASP A 17 -2.13 9.56 -7.66
C ASP A 17 -1.16 9.74 -8.85
N VAL A 18 -1.42 10.71 -9.71
CA VAL A 18 -0.65 10.95 -10.94
C VAL A 18 0.85 11.17 -10.72
N TYR A 19 1.27 11.58 -9.52
CA TYR A 19 2.69 11.76 -9.22
C TYR A 19 3.46 10.43 -9.17
N PHE A 20 2.82 9.29 -8.88
CA PHE A 20 3.47 7.98 -8.96
C PHE A 20 3.83 7.62 -10.40
N GLU A 21 2.88 7.78 -11.33
CA GLU A 21 3.12 7.52 -12.75
C GLU A 21 4.24 8.42 -13.31
N ARG A 22 4.22 9.71 -12.94
CA ARG A 22 5.27 10.68 -13.30
C ARG A 22 6.62 10.30 -12.71
N THR A 23 6.67 9.84 -11.46
CA THR A 23 7.89 9.37 -10.79
C THR A 23 8.47 8.16 -11.50
N VAL A 24 7.66 7.14 -11.80
CA VAL A 24 8.11 5.93 -12.53
C VAL A 24 8.69 6.29 -13.91
N ARG A 25 8.07 7.23 -14.64
CA ARG A 25 8.59 7.73 -15.92
C ARG A 25 9.97 8.37 -15.76
N ILE A 26 10.19 9.16 -14.72
CA ILE A 26 11.47 9.81 -14.44
C ILE A 26 12.54 8.78 -14.07
N LEU A 27 12.22 7.83 -13.19
CA LEU A 27 13.14 6.76 -12.77
C LEU A 27 13.61 5.91 -13.96
N LYS A 28 12.68 5.50 -14.83
CA LYS A 28 12.98 4.76 -16.07
C LYS A 28 13.89 5.57 -17.01
N LYS A 29 13.60 6.85 -17.24
CA LYS A 29 14.43 7.74 -18.09
C LYS A 29 15.84 7.92 -17.52
N LYS A 30 15.97 8.01 -16.19
CA LYS A 30 17.26 8.14 -15.51
C LYS A 30 17.97 6.79 -15.30
N ARG A 31 17.36 5.66 -15.69
CA ARG A 31 17.87 4.30 -15.45
C ARG A 31 18.21 4.06 -13.97
N LEU A 32 17.35 4.57 -13.09
CA LEU A 32 17.48 4.39 -11.65
C LEU A 32 16.64 3.19 -11.24
N ASP A 33 17.32 2.07 -11.01
CA ASP A 33 16.73 0.85 -10.48
C ASP A 33 17.49 0.45 -9.21
N LYS A 34 16.79 0.40 -8.09
CA LYS A 34 17.35 0.12 -6.76
C LYS A 34 16.38 -0.73 -5.98
N ARG A 35 16.91 -1.72 -5.27
CA ARG A 35 16.17 -2.43 -4.23
C ARG A 35 15.91 -1.50 -3.05
N VAL A 36 14.66 -1.47 -2.61
CA VAL A 36 14.20 -0.63 -1.51
C VAL A 36 13.31 -1.46 -0.57
N VAL A 37 13.16 -0.97 0.65
CA VAL A 37 12.18 -1.48 1.62
C VAL A 37 11.19 -0.35 1.89
N VAL A 38 9.90 -0.69 1.91
CA VAL A 38 8.82 0.23 2.24
C VAL A 38 8.13 -0.32 3.48
N GLU A 39 7.88 0.55 4.46
CA GLU A 39 7.08 0.22 5.64
C GLU A 39 5.78 1.03 5.60
N VAL A 40 4.66 0.38 5.91
CA VAL A 40 3.35 1.01 6.11
C VAL A 40 3.10 1.12 7.61
N ARG A 41 2.92 2.35 8.08
CA ARG A 41 2.66 2.66 9.49
C ARG A 41 1.79 3.89 9.64
N THR A 42 1.06 3.98 10.75
CA THR A 42 0.35 5.21 11.12
C THR A 42 1.22 6.06 12.03
N ARG A 43 1.23 7.39 11.81
CA ARG A 43 1.87 8.33 12.75
C ARG A 43 1.00 8.59 13.98
N THR A 44 -0.31 8.59 13.77
CA THR A 44 -1.35 8.83 14.78
C THR A 44 -2.56 8.00 14.43
N LEU A 45 -3.35 7.64 15.45
CA LEU A 45 -4.66 7.02 15.28
C LEU A 45 -5.76 8.07 15.51
N PRO A 46 -6.99 7.83 15.00
CA PRO A 46 -8.12 8.71 15.30
C PRO A 46 -8.29 8.91 16.80
N SER A 47 -8.49 10.15 17.25
CA SER A 47 -8.72 10.44 18.66
C SER A 47 -10.01 9.75 19.17
N PRO A 48 -10.03 9.17 20.38
CA PRO A 48 -8.98 9.16 21.42
C PRO A 48 -8.12 7.88 21.45
N TYR A 49 -8.09 7.10 20.37
CA TYR A 49 -7.54 5.74 20.39
C TYR A 49 -6.02 5.72 20.43
N GLN A 50 -5.47 4.80 21.24
CA GLN A 50 -4.03 4.54 21.36
C GLN A 50 -3.58 3.25 20.66
N TRP A 51 -4.54 2.46 20.17
CA TRP A 51 -4.34 1.23 19.41
C TRP A 51 -5.46 1.05 18.39
N ALA A 52 -5.22 0.23 17.37
CA ALA A 52 -6.20 -0.13 16.36
C ALA A 52 -6.04 -1.60 15.96
N ILE A 53 -7.05 -2.15 15.30
CA ILE A 53 -7.02 -3.50 14.73
C ILE A 53 -6.62 -3.38 13.26
N LEU A 54 -5.60 -4.11 12.83
CA LEU A 54 -5.23 -4.22 11.42
C LEU A 54 -6.37 -4.91 10.65
N GLY A 55 -6.80 -4.29 9.56
CA GLY A 55 -7.84 -4.80 8.67
C GLY A 55 -7.52 -4.49 7.22
N GLY A 56 -8.00 -5.31 6.28
CA GLY A 56 -7.83 -5.10 4.83
C GLY A 56 -6.58 -5.75 4.24
N LEU A 57 -5.87 -6.58 5.01
CA LEU A 57 -4.66 -7.27 4.55
C LEU A 57 -4.94 -8.16 3.33
N HIS A 58 -6.08 -8.87 3.32
CA HIS A 58 -6.45 -9.74 2.20
C HIS A 58 -6.55 -8.98 0.87
N GLU A 59 -7.21 -7.82 0.86
CA GLU A 59 -7.37 -7.01 -0.36
C GLU A 59 -6.03 -6.43 -0.83
N ALA A 60 -5.19 -5.98 0.11
CA ALA A 60 -3.84 -5.52 -0.19
C ALA A 60 -2.99 -6.63 -0.83
N LEU A 61 -3.02 -7.84 -0.27
CA LEU A 61 -2.30 -8.98 -0.84
C LEU A 61 -2.83 -9.36 -2.23
N CYS A 62 -4.15 -9.34 -2.44
CA CYS A 62 -4.75 -9.58 -3.76
C CYS A 62 -4.29 -8.59 -4.85
N LEU A 63 -3.91 -7.36 -4.46
CA LEU A 63 -3.31 -6.37 -5.36
C LEU A 63 -1.83 -6.65 -5.65
N LEU A 64 -1.09 -7.20 -4.69
CA LEU A 64 0.35 -7.43 -4.77
C LEU A 64 0.73 -8.80 -5.38
N VAL A 65 -0.21 -9.74 -5.45
CA VAL A 65 0.02 -11.07 -6.04
C VAL A 65 0.52 -10.96 -7.48
N GLY A 66 1.63 -11.66 -7.76
CA GLY A 66 2.25 -11.72 -9.08
C GLY A 66 3.31 -10.64 -9.34
N LEU A 67 3.54 -9.73 -8.40
CA LEU A 67 4.64 -8.78 -8.45
C LEU A 67 5.94 -9.41 -7.92
N GLU A 68 7.08 -9.01 -8.48
CA GLU A 68 8.42 -9.44 -8.04
C GLU A 68 8.85 -8.68 -6.78
N ILE A 69 8.12 -8.87 -5.68
CA ILE A 69 8.38 -8.26 -4.38
C ILE A 69 8.20 -9.29 -3.26
N ASP A 70 8.91 -9.09 -2.17
CA ASP A 70 8.65 -9.77 -0.91
C ASP A 70 7.71 -8.92 -0.05
N VAL A 71 6.77 -9.56 0.65
CA VAL A 71 5.78 -8.89 1.50
C VAL A 71 5.76 -9.56 2.87
N TRP A 72 5.99 -8.77 3.92
CA TRP A 72 5.87 -9.20 5.32
C TRP A 72 4.75 -8.40 5.97
N SER A 73 3.98 -9.01 6.86
CA SER A 73 2.89 -8.31 7.54
C SER A 73 2.65 -8.88 8.92
N MET A 74 2.03 -8.07 9.78
CA MET A 74 1.30 -8.60 10.93
C MET A 74 0.09 -9.41 10.45
N SER A 75 -0.41 -10.35 11.25
CA SER A 75 -1.63 -11.07 10.90
C SER A 75 -2.85 -10.13 10.84
N ASP A 76 -3.78 -10.39 9.93
CA ASP A 76 -5.05 -9.66 9.90
C ASP A 76 -5.78 -9.80 11.25
N GLY A 77 -6.38 -8.71 11.74
CA GLY A 77 -6.97 -8.66 13.08
C GLY A 77 -5.99 -8.40 14.23
N THR A 78 -4.70 -8.23 13.97
CA THR A 78 -3.70 -7.90 15.01
C THR A 78 -3.92 -6.49 15.56
N ILE A 79 -3.76 -6.32 16.87
CA ILE A 79 -3.72 -4.99 17.51
C ILE A 79 -2.36 -4.35 17.24
N PHE A 80 -2.35 -3.10 16.78
CA PHE A 80 -1.13 -2.31 16.56
C PHE A 80 -1.25 -0.89 17.12
N HIS A 81 -0.11 -0.25 17.30
CA HIS A 81 0.08 1.10 17.83
C HIS A 81 0.70 2.05 16.79
N PRO A 82 0.62 3.37 17.01
CA PRO A 82 1.34 4.33 16.17
C PRO A 82 2.82 3.98 16.04
N PHE A 83 3.37 4.19 14.85
CA PHE A 83 4.75 3.92 14.44
C PHE A 83 5.14 2.45 14.29
N GLU A 84 4.28 1.49 14.64
CA GLU A 84 4.53 0.08 14.33
C GLU A 84 4.32 -0.19 12.83
N PRO A 85 5.29 -0.83 12.14
CA PRO A 85 5.12 -1.22 10.75
C PRO A 85 4.19 -2.44 10.67
N VAL A 86 3.06 -2.29 9.98
CA VAL A 86 2.04 -3.34 9.86
C VAL A 86 2.16 -4.17 8.58
N LEU A 87 2.79 -3.59 7.55
CA LEU A 87 3.07 -4.14 6.23
C LEU A 87 4.39 -3.57 5.70
#